data_AF-A0A967SA84-F1
#
_entry.id   AF-A0A967SA84-F1
#
_cell.length_a   1.000
_cell.length_b   1.000
_cell.length_c   1.000
_cell.angle_alpha   90.00
_cell.angle_beta   90.00
_cell.angle_gamma   90.00
#
_symmetry.space_group_name_H-M   'P 1'
#
loop_
_entity.id
_entity.type
_entity.pdbx_description
1 polymer ?
#
loop_
_entity_poly.entity_id
_entity_poly.type
_entity_poly.pdbx_seq_one_letter_code
_entity_poly.pdbx_strand_id
1 'polypeptide(L)' 'DGKDLRAALDKVLAGEPVPEEQKPSVGCNIKWKQGNEPDYFG' A
#
# COMPACT_ATOMS: atom_id res chain seq x y z
N ASP A 1 9.23 3.17 -9.65
CA ASP A 1 10.18 2.04 -9.73
C ASP A 1 10.10 1.07 -8.53
N GLY A 2 9.22 1.29 -7.54
CA GLY A 2 8.99 0.33 -6.44
C GLY A 2 10.09 0.33 -5.36
N LYS A 3 10.87 1.41 -5.26
CA LYS A 3 11.95 1.56 -4.27
C LYS A 3 11.45 1.42 -2.84
N ASP A 4 10.38 2.12 -2.48
CA ASP A 4 9.85 2.14 -1.11
C ASP A 4 9.43 0.73 -0.65
N LEU A 5 8.78 -0.05 -1.54
CA LEU A 5 8.40 -1.43 -1.26
C LEU A 5 9.63 -2.33 -1.05
N ARG A 6 10.65 -2.24 -1.91
CA ARG A 6 11.87 -3.05 -1.75
C ARG A 6 12.62 -2.71 -0.46
N ALA A 7 12.79 -1.43 -0.16
CA ALA A 7 13.44 -0.98 1.07
C ALA A 7 12.71 -1.48 2.33
N ALA A 8 11.37 -1.44 2.33
CA ALA A 8 10.58 -2.01 3.43
C ALA A 8 10.78 -3.54 3.57
N LEU A 9 10.82 -4.26 2.45
CA LEU A 9 11.06 -5.72 2.46
C LEU A 9 12.45 -6.09 2.98
N ASP A 10 13.49 -5.34 2.60
CA ASP A 10 14.85 -5.58 3.10
C ASP A 10 14.90 -5.47 4.63
N LYS A 11 14.20 -4.47 5.22
CA LYS A 11 14.10 -4.31 6.68
C LYS A 11 13.36 -5.45 7.36
N VAL A 12 12.22 -5.87 6.79
CA VAL A 12 11.46 -7.03 7.31
C VAL A 12 12.33 -8.28 7.34
N LEU A 13 13.06 -8.57 6.25
CA LEU A 13 13.93 -9.74 6.17
C LEU A 13 15.12 -9.66 7.16
N ALA A 14 15.61 -8.46 7.45
CA ALA A 14 16.66 -8.23 8.44
C ALA A 14 16.14 -8.24 9.90
N GLY A 15 14.82 -8.32 10.13
CA GLY A 15 14.22 -8.18 11.46
C GLY A 15 14.29 -6.76 12.03
N GLU A 16 14.46 -5.77 11.16
CA GLU A 16 14.55 -4.35 11.52
C GLU A 16 13.19 -3.65 11.38
N PRO A 17 12.97 -2.53 12.09
CA PRO A 17 11.79 -1.70 11.90
C PRO A 17 11.67 -1.18 10.46
N VAL A 18 10.46 -1.20 9.91
CA VAL A 18 10.14 -0.54 8.64
C VAL A 18 10.04 0.98 8.83
N PRO A 19 10.26 1.80 7.79
CA PRO A 19 10.07 3.24 7.88
C PRO A 19 8.66 3.62 8.35
N GLU A 20 8.57 4.57 9.30
CA GLU A 20 7.29 5.08 9.80
C GLU A 20 6.55 5.90 8.73
N GLU A 21 7.28 6.71 7.98
CA GLU A 21 6.71 7.46 6.87
C GLU A 21 6.46 6.52 5.68
N GLN A 22 5.18 6.23 5.41
CA GLN A 22 4.74 5.42 4.28
C GLN A 22 3.90 6.26 3.32
N LYS A 23 4.36 6.38 2.08
CA LYS A 23 3.64 7.10 1.03
C LYS A 23 2.46 6.24 0.54
N PRO A 24 1.21 6.74 0.60
CA PRO A 24 0.07 6.01 0.07
C PRO A 24 0.22 5.74 -1.42
N SER A 25 -0.30 4.60 -1.88
CA SER A 25 -0.38 4.29 -3.31
C SER A 25 -1.35 5.25 -4.02
N VAL A 26 -1.04 5.62 -5.26
CA VAL A 26 -1.90 6.44 -6.11
C VAL A 26 -2.13 5.73 -7.44
N GLY A 27 -3.40 5.67 -7.86
CA GLY A 27 -3.82 5.03 -9.10
C GLY A 27 -5.32 5.19 -9.31
N CYS A 28 -5.86 4.50 -10.33
CA CYS A 28 -7.31 4.44 -10.50
C CYS A 28 -7.97 3.82 -9.27
N ASN A 29 -9.20 4.23 -8.98
CA ASN A 29 -10.03 3.53 -8.00
C ASN A 29 -10.21 2.06 -8.41
N ILE A 30 -10.39 1.19 -7.41
CA ILE A 30 -10.77 -0.21 -7.63
C ILE A 30 -12.13 -0.24 -8.34
N LYS A 31 -12.25 -1.12 -9.33
CA LYS A 31 -13.49 -1.33 -10.09
C LYS A 31 -14.34 -2.37 -9.37
N TRP A 32 -15.10 -1.90 -8.39
CA TRP A 32 -16.00 -2.73 -7.61
C TRP A 32 -17.18 -3.21 -8.46
N LYS A 33 -17.62 -4.44 -8.20
CA LYS A 33 -18.96 -4.87 -8.62
C LYS A 33 -19.97 -4.10 -7.76
N GLN A 34 -21.12 -3.79 -8.32
CA GLN A 34 -22.19 -3.09 -7.62
C GLN A 34 -22.54 -3.81 -6.30
N GLY A 35 -22.57 -3.05 -5.19
CA GLY A 35 -22.84 -3.54 -3.84
C GLY A 35 -21.62 -4.12 -3.11
N ASN A 36 -20.44 -4.15 -3.74
CA ASN A 36 -19.19 -4.60 -3.14
C ASN A 36 -18.20 -3.45 -2.91
N GLU A 37 -18.60 -2.23 -3.21
CA GLU A 37 -17.84 -1.05 -2.84
C GLU A 37 -17.75 -0.89 -1.31
N PRO A 38 -16.62 -0.41 -0.79
CA PRO A 38 -16.47 -0.13 0.63
C PRO A 38 -17.23 1.13 1.03
N ASP A 39 -17.52 1.29 2.32
CA ASP A 39 -18.29 2.43 2.85
C ASP A 39 -17.70 3.82 2.53
N TYR A 40 -16.40 3.89 2.25
CA TYR A 40 -15.71 5.13 1.85
C TYR A 40 -15.84 5.45 0.35
N PHE A 41 -16.48 4.60 -0.44
CA PHE A 41 -16.65 4.77 -1.88
C PHE A 41 -17.87 5.66 -2.16
N GLY A 42 -17.65 6.97 -2.29
CA GLY A 42 -18.69 7.96 -2.58
C GLY A 42 -18.36 9.31 -1.99
#